data_AF-A0A3B8WRX5-F1
#
_entry.id   AF-A0A3B8WRX5-F1
#
_cell.length_a   1.000
_cell.length_b   1.000
_cell.length_c   1.000
_cell.angle_alpha   90.00
_cell.angle_beta   90.00
_cell.angle_gamma   90.00
#
_symmetry.space_group_name_H-M   'P 1'
#
loop_
_entity.id
_entity.type
_entity.pdbx_description
1 polymer ?
#
loop_
_entity_poly.entity_id
_entity_poly.type
_entity_poly.pdbx_seq_one_letter_code
_entity_poly.pdbx_strand_id
1 'polypeptide(L)' 'MVNTAVRAARAAADYIVRSSRHLDTLKVSEKSPRDFVSDVDQEAERRIIEKIRAAYPDHAILA' A
#
# COMPACT_ATOMS: atom_id res chain seq x y z
N MET A 1 -9.91 15.16 -5.82
CA MET A 1 -9.24 14.32 -4.80
C MET A 1 -9.89 12.94 -4.65
N VAL A 2 -11.21 12.84 -4.42
CA VAL A 2 -11.92 11.56 -4.19
C VAL A 2 -11.71 10.52 -5.29
N ASN A 3 -11.88 10.87 -6.58
CA ASN A 3 -11.69 9.91 -7.68
C ASN A 3 -10.24 9.37 -7.76
N THR A 4 -9.24 10.20 -7.45
CA THR A 4 -7.83 9.76 -7.40
C THR A 4 -7.58 8.85 -6.21
N ALA A 5 -8.13 9.17 -5.04
CA ALA A 5 -8.02 8.33 -3.84
C ALA A 5 -8.64 6.94 -4.09
N VAL A 6 -9.83 6.88 -4.67
CA VAL A 6 -10.48 5.59 -5.01
C VAL A 6 -9.63 4.78 -6.00
N ARG A 7 -9.04 5.43 -7.01
CA ARG A 7 -8.15 4.74 -7.96
C ARG A 7 -6.86 4.25 -7.30
N ALA A 8 -6.26 5.04 -6.41
CA ALA A 8 -5.07 4.66 -5.66
C ALA A 8 -5.36 3.44 -4.75
N ALA A 9 -6.46 3.50 -4.00
CA ALA A 9 -6.90 2.40 -3.13
C ALA A 9 -7.18 1.12 -3.92
N ARG A 10 -7.84 1.20 -5.08
CA ARG A 10 -8.07 0.02 -5.94
C ARG A 10 -6.77 -0.60 -6.44
N ALA A 11 -5.81 0.21 -6.88
CA ALA A 11 -4.53 -0.31 -7.36
C ALA A 11 -3.72 -1.04 -6.26
N ALA A 12 -3.81 -0.57 -5.01
CA ALA A 12 -3.24 -1.25 -3.86
C ALA A 12 -4.02 -2.52 -3.50
N ALA A 13 -5.36 -2.47 -3.50
CA ALA A 13 -6.20 -3.64 -3.25
C ALA A 13 -5.94 -4.77 -4.25
N ASP A 14 -5.82 -4.44 -5.55
CA ASP A 14 -5.48 -5.41 -6.59
C ASP A 14 -4.12 -6.09 -6.34
N TYR A 15 -3.17 -5.36 -5.77
CA TYR A 15 -1.89 -5.92 -5.37
C TYR A 15 -2.02 -6.87 -4.18
N ILE A 16 -2.69 -6.42 -3.11
CA ILE A 16 -2.94 -7.23 -1.91
C ILE A 16 -3.66 -8.54 -2.26
N VAL A 17 -4.70 -8.49 -3.11
CA VAL A 17 -5.47 -9.68 -3.53
C VAL A 17 -4.64 -10.66 -4.36
N ARG A 18 -3.65 -10.17 -5.12
CA ARG A 18 -2.71 -11.06 -5.82
C ARG A 18 -1.72 -11.67 -4.83
N SER A 19 -1.12 -10.87 -3.97
CA SER A 19 -0.15 -11.35 -2.99
C SER A 19 -0.76 -12.31 -1.97
N SER A 20 -2.04 -12.15 -1.63
CA SER A 20 -2.76 -13.07 -0.74
C SER A 20 -2.94 -14.48 -1.32
N ARG A 21 -2.69 -14.67 -2.63
CA ARG A 21 -2.68 -16.00 -3.27
C ARG A 21 -1.30 -16.67 -3.19
N HIS A 22 -0.27 -15.94 -2.76
CA HIS A 22 1.13 -16.37 -2.70
C HIS A 22 1.70 -16.15 -1.28
N LEU A 23 0.98 -16.67 -0.27
CA LEU A 23 1.33 -16.50 1.15
C LEU A 23 2.68 -17.13 1.51
N ASP A 24 3.13 -18.12 0.74
CA ASP A 24 4.44 -18.75 0.85
C ASP A 24 5.60 -17.77 0.63
N THR A 25 5.35 -16.68 -0.11
CA THR A 25 6.36 -15.65 -0.41
C THR A 25 6.24 -14.41 0.49
N LEU A 26 5.23 -14.34 1.36
CA LEU A 26 4.96 -13.20 2.22
C LEU A 26 6.08 -13.02 3.25
N LYS A 27 6.71 -11.85 3.28
CA LYS A 27 7.72 -11.52 4.28
C LYS A 27 7.09 -10.67 5.36
N VAL A 28 6.98 -11.22 6.56
CA VAL A 28 6.41 -10.53 7.74
C VAL A 28 7.53 -10.08 8.67
N SER A 29 7.39 -8.88 9.20
CA SER A 29 8.25 -8.29 10.23
C SER A 29 7.41 -7.75 11.38
N GLU A 30 7.98 -7.71 12.58
CA GLU A 30 7.32 -7.18 13.78
C GLU A 30 7.88 -5.79 14.11
N LYS A 31 7.01 -4.78 14.13
CA LYS A 31 7.37 -3.38 14.47
C LYS A 31 7.47 -3.18 15.99
N SER A 32 6.59 -3.87 16.73
CA SER A 32 6.39 -3.80 18.18
C SER A 32 5.67 -5.08 18.62
N PRO A 33 5.67 -5.47 19.90
CA PRO A 33 4.98 -6.68 20.34
C PRO A 33 3.54 -6.76 19.84
N ARG A 34 3.24 -7.77 19.00
CA ARG A 34 1.94 -8.00 18.35
C ARG A 34 1.54 -6.95 17.30
N ASP A 35 2.48 -6.19 16.78
CA ASP A 35 2.32 -5.23 15.68
C ASP A 35 3.15 -5.70 14.48
N PHE A 36 2.47 -6.22 13.46
CA PHE A 36 3.11 -6.85 12.30
C PHE A 36 2.95 -6.00 11.05
N VAL A 37 3.96 -6.04 10.21
CA VAL A 37 3.93 -5.45 8.88
C VAL A 37 4.57 -6.40 7.88
N SER A 38 3.95 -6.53 6.71
CA SER A 38 4.48 -7.31 5.61
C SER A 38 5.13 -6.46 4.53
N ASP A 39 5.91 -7.09 3.68
CA ASP A 39 6.37 -6.50 2.41
C ASP A 39 5.20 -6.10 1.50
N VAL A 40 4.07 -6.80 1.62
CA VAL A 40 2.85 -6.44 0.89
C VAL A 40 2.25 -5.12 1.36
N ASP A 41 2.27 -4.84 2.67
CA ASP A 41 1.79 -3.56 3.23
C ASP A 41 2.64 -2.39 2.72
N GLN A 42 3.97 -2.56 2.72
CA GLN A 42 4.90 -1.52 2.24
C GLN A 42 4.71 -1.21 0.75
N GLU A 43 4.54 -2.24 -0.08
CA GLU A 43 4.33 -2.07 -1.52
C GLU A 43 2.93 -1.49 -1.82
N ALA A 44 1.92 -1.84 -1.02
CA ALA A 44 0.59 -1.23 -1.11
C ALA A 44 0.64 0.27 -0.79
N GLU A 45 1.32 0.65 0.28
CA GLU A 45 1.53 2.06 0.65
C GLU A 45 2.25 2.83 -0.46
N ARG A 46 3.36 2.27 -0.99
CA ARG A 46 4.11 2.88 -2.10
C ARG A 46 3.21 3.17 -3.30
N ARG A 47 2.37 2.21 -3.70
CA ARG A 47 1.42 2.37 -4.83
C ARG A 47 0.41 3.49 -4.58
N ILE A 48 -0.09 3.63 -3.35
CA ILE A 48 -1.02 4.69 -2.98
C ILE A 48 -0.31 6.05 -3.08
N ILE A 49 0.87 6.18 -2.48
CA ILE A 49 1.68 7.40 -2.48
C ILE A 49 2.02 7.81 -3.91
N GLU A 50 2.50 6.88 -4.74
CA GLU A 50 2.84 7.14 -6.14
C GLU A 50 1.64 7.68 -6.92
N LYS A 51 0.46 7.06 -6.75
CA LYS A 51 -0.75 7.53 -7.45
C LYS A 51 -1.24 8.88 -6.98
N ILE A 52 -1.16 9.16 -5.68
CA ILE A 52 -1.55 10.45 -5.13
C ILE A 52 -0.56 11.53 -5.60
N ARG A 53 0.75 11.31 -5.47
CA ARG A 53 1.79 12.25 -5.91
C ARG A 53 1.75 12.54 -7.40
N ALA A 54 1.47 11.52 -8.24
CA ALA A 54 1.33 11.72 -9.67
C ALA A 54 0.20 12.70 -10.06
N ALA A 55 -0.86 12.77 -9.24
CA ALA A 55 -1.98 13.69 -9.47
C ALA A 55 -1.85 15.00 -8.67
N TYR A 56 -1.15 14.97 -7.53
CA TYR A 56 -1.01 16.06 -6.59
C TYR A 56 0.43 16.12 -6.06
N PRO A 57 1.39 16.64 -6.85
CA PRO A 57 2.80 16.62 -6.50
C PRO A 57 3.15 17.41 -5.23
N ASP A 58 2.41 18.49 -4.97
CA ASP A 58 2.68 19.42 -3.86
C ASP A 58 1.98 19.01 -2.54
N HIS A 59 1.20 17.92 -2.56
CA HIS A 59 0.52 17.46 -1.35
C HIS A 59 1.50 16.75 -0.42
N ALA A 60 1.52 17.19 0.84
CA ALA A 60 2.12 16.41 1.90
C ALA A 60 1.33 15.12 2.13
N ILE A 61 2.04 14.02 2.39
CA ILE A 61 1.46 12.73 2.72
C ILE A 61 2.13 12.27 4.02
N LEU A 62 1.31 11.92 5.01
CA LEU A 62 1.75 11.27 6.24
C LEU A 62 1.43 9.78 6.11
N ALA A 63 2.47 8.95 6.21
CA ALA A 63 2.41 7.50 6.15
C ALA A 63 3.34 6.93 7.21
#